data_AF-A0A1M5C814-F1
#
_entry.id   AF-A0A1M5C814-F1
#
_cell.length_a   1.000
_cell.length_b   1.000
_cell.length_c   1.000
_cell.angle_alpha   90.00
_cell.angle_beta   90.00
_cell.angle_gamma   90.00
#
_symmetry.space_group_name_H-M   'P 1'
#
loop_
_entity.id
_entity.type
_entity.pdbx_description
1 polymer ?
#
loop_
_entity_poly.entity_id
_entity_poly.type
_entity_poly.pdbx_seq_one_letter_code
_entity_poly.pdbx_strand_id
1 'polypeptide(L)'
;MLRLERCANCAGIGILASLDPVALDQACIDLINQEHGLPGFRLEGQPHGSDKFRALWPYVDWTRGLEYAESIGLGTRKYELIKI
;
A
#
# COMPACT_ATOMS: atom_id res chain seq x y z
N MET A 1 -1.92 -1.65 15.10
CA MET A 1 -3.32 -2.08 14.85
C MET A 1 -3.87 -1.17 13.77
N LEU A 2 -4.15 -1.72 12.57
CA LEU A 2 -4.60 -0.95 11.40
C LEU A 2 -6.12 -1.06 11.26
N ARG A 3 -6.79 0.08 11.14
CA ARG A 3 -8.24 0.18 10.98
C ARG A 3 -8.56 0.66 9.57
N LEU A 4 -9.45 -0.04 8.90
CA LEU A 4 -9.94 0.31 7.56
C LEU A 4 -11.38 0.79 7.65
N GLU A 5 -11.64 2.02 7.18
CA GLU A 5 -12.98 2.54 6.97
C GLU A 5 -13.27 2.65 5.47
N ARG A 6 -14.40 2.12 5.02
CA ARG A 6 -14.82 2.24 3.62
C ARG A 6 -15.32 3.66 3.35
N CYS A 7 -14.52 4.46 2.65
CA CYS A 7 -14.99 5.72 2.11
C CYS A 7 -15.92 5.44 0.92
N ALA A 8 -17.14 5.97 0.95
CA ALA A 8 -18.24 5.58 0.07
C ALA A 8 -18.10 5.99 -1.41
N ASN A 9 -16.95 6.53 -1.84
CA ASN A 9 -16.80 7.00 -3.22
C ASN A 9 -15.34 7.15 -3.65
N CYS A 10 -14.64 6.04 -3.92
CA CYS A 10 -13.44 5.92 -4.77
C CYS A 10 -13.16 4.42 -4.96
N ALA A 11 -12.88 3.97 -6.18
CA ALA A 11 -12.89 2.55 -6.54
C ALA A 11 -11.94 1.68 -5.68
N GLY A 12 -12.50 0.68 -4.98
CA GLY A 12 -11.80 -0.46 -4.37
C GLY A 12 -11.28 -0.25 -2.93
N ILE A 13 -10.36 0.70 -2.74
CA ILE A 13 -9.61 0.86 -1.49
C ILE A 13 -10.18 2.01 -0.65
N GLY A 14 -10.52 1.72 0.61
CA GLY A 14 -11.03 2.70 1.57
C GLY A 14 -9.93 3.57 2.19
N ILE A 15 -10.23 4.19 3.33
CA ILE A 15 -9.27 4.96 4.13
C ILE A 15 -8.66 4.03 5.18
N LEU A 16 -7.32 4.03 5.27
CA LEU A 16 -6.57 3.31 6.28
C LEU A 16 -6.15 4.28 7.40
N ALA A 17 -6.21 3.81 8.64
CA ALA A 17 -5.77 4.55 9.81
C ALA A 17 -4.94 3.65 10.74
N SER A 18 -3.81 4.18 11.22
CA SER A 18 -2.91 3.50 12.16
C SER A 18 -2.15 4.54 12.97
N LEU A 19 -1.73 4.15 14.18
CA LEU A 19 -0.75 4.91 14.98
C LEU A 19 0.70 4.52 14.64
N ASP A 20 0.89 3.42 13.92
CA ASP A 20 2.18 3.00 13.39
C ASP A 20 2.27 3.44 11.92
N PRO A 21 3.13 4.42 11.58
CA PRO A 21 3.25 4.95 10.23
C PRO A 21 3.89 3.96 9.25
N VAL A 22 4.83 3.13 9.70
CA VAL A 22 5.50 2.13 8.83
C VAL A 22 4.50 1.03 8.46
N ALA A 23 3.71 0.59 9.43
CA ALA A 23 2.66 -0.40 9.21
C ALA A 23 1.59 0.14 8.25
N LEU A 24 1.22 1.42 8.39
CA LEU A 24 0.24 2.10 7.54
C LEU A 24 0.67 2.13 6.08
N ASP A 25 1.88 2.61 5.82
CA ASP A 25 2.40 2.73 4.46
C ASP A 25 2.58 1.35 3.81
N GLN A 26 3.06 0.35 4.57
CA GLN A 26 3.13 -1.02 4.11
C GLN A 26 1.75 -1.55 3.67
N ALA A 27 0.72 -1.36 4.50
CA ALA A 27 -0.63 -1.82 4.19
C ALA A 27 -1.22 -1.11 2.96
N CYS A 28 -0.96 0.19 2.79
CA CYS A 28 -1.37 0.94 1.61
C CYS A 28 -0.75 0.35 0.33
N ILE A 29 0.55 0.07 0.34
CA ILE A 29 1.26 -0.51 -0.81
C ILE A 29 0.72 -1.91 -1.13
N ASP A 30 0.51 -2.74 -0.11
CA ASP A 30 0.01 -4.10 -0.29
C ASP A 30 -1.40 -4.11 -0.90
N LEU A 31 -2.30 -3.23 -0.42
CA LEU A 31 -3.65 -3.10 -0.99
C LEU A 31 -3.62 -2.57 -2.41
N ILE A 32 -2.78 -1.57 -2.71
CA ILE A 32 -2.58 -1.09 -4.08
C ILE A 32 -2.11 -2.24 -4.96
N ASN A 33 -1.11 -3.01 -4.54
CA ASN A 33 -0.57 -4.15 -5.29
C ASN A 33 -1.58 -5.29 -5.46
N GLN A 34 -2.61 -5.38 -4.62
CA GLN A 34 -3.73 -6.31 -4.82
C GLN A 34 -4.73 -5.83 -5.89
N GLU A 35 -4.82 -4.56 -6.23
CA GLU A 35 -5.81 -4.13 -7.24
C GLU A 35 -5.47 -4.51 -8.69
N HIS A 36 -6.41 -4.38 -9.61
CA HIS A 36 -6.11 -4.47 -11.05
C HIS A 36 -5.72 -3.09 -11.62
N GLY A 37 -4.90 -3.11 -12.66
CA GLY A 37 -4.65 -1.92 -13.48
C GLY A 37 -5.93 -1.43 -14.16
N LEU A 38 -6.34 -0.20 -13.88
CA LEU A 38 -7.56 0.37 -14.46
C LEU A 38 -7.38 0.76 -15.94
N PRO A 39 -8.41 0.57 -16.79
CA PRO A 39 -8.37 1.00 -18.19
C PRO A 39 -8.19 2.51 -18.34
N GLY A 40 -7.36 2.93 -19.30
CA GLY A 40 -7.08 4.34 -19.59
C GLY A 40 -6.02 4.99 -18.67
N PHE A 41 -5.40 4.24 -17.77
CA PHE A 41 -4.36 4.72 -16.86
C PHE A 41 -2.99 4.12 -17.17
N ARG A 42 -1.93 4.70 -16.60
CA ARG A 42 -0.53 4.29 -16.84
C ARG A 42 -0.24 2.83 -16.45
N LEU A 43 -1.05 2.23 -15.58
CA LEU A 43 -0.93 0.85 -15.12
C LEU A 43 -1.95 -0.10 -15.75
N GLU A 44 -2.64 0.31 -16.82
CA GLU A 44 -3.61 -0.54 -17.52
C GLU A 44 -3.01 -1.92 -17.87
N GLY A 45 -3.81 -2.97 -17.64
CA GLY A 45 -3.40 -4.35 -17.89
C GLY A 45 -2.45 -4.96 -16.87
N GLN A 46 -2.03 -4.22 -15.83
CA GLN A 46 -1.25 -4.80 -14.73
C GLN A 46 -2.10 -5.77 -13.91
N PRO A 47 -1.59 -7.00 -13.65
CA PRO A 47 -2.36 -8.03 -12.98
C PRO A 47 -2.48 -7.78 -11.47
N HIS A 48 -3.50 -8.38 -10.87
CA HIS A 48 -3.64 -8.46 -9.41
C HIS A 48 -2.39 -9.09 -8.80
N GLY A 49 -1.86 -8.49 -7.73
CA GLY A 49 -0.69 -8.97 -7.00
C GLY A 49 0.65 -8.58 -7.60
N SER A 50 0.68 -7.85 -8.73
CA SER A 50 1.94 -7.29 -9.23
C SER A 50 2.38 -6.07 -8.41
N ASP A 51 3.70 -5.86 -8.36
CA ASP A 51 4.29 -4.65 -7.81
C ASP A 51 4.11 -3.48 -8.79
N LYS A 52 3.06 -2.69 -8.53
CA LYS A 52 2.68 -1.55 -9.37
C LYS A 52 3.69 -0.42 -9.30
N PHE A 53 4.37 -0.25 -8.16
CA PHE A 53 5.38 0.79 -7.98
C PHE A 53 6.62 0.47 -8.81
N ARG A 54 7.04 -0.80 -8.81
CA ARG A 54 8.15 -1.28 -9.66
C ARG A 54 7.79 -1.22 -11.15
N ALA A 55 6.53 -1.49 -11.50
CA ALA A 55 6.06 -1.34 -12.88
C ALA A 55 6.12 0.12 -13.38
N LEU A 56 5.84 1.11 -12.51
CA LEU A 56 5.98 2.54 -12.84
C LEU A 56 7.44 3.01 -12.84
N TRP A 57 8.22 2.55 -11.86
CA TRP A 57 9.58 3.02 -11.62
C TRP A 57 10.54 1.82 -11.46
N PRO A 58 10.98 1.19 -12.56
CA PRO A 58 11.76 -0.05 -12.52
C PRO A 58 13.09 0.05 -11.78
N TYR A 59 13.65 1.25 -11.69
CA TYR A 59 14.94 1.52 -11.05
C TYR A 59 14.82 2.04 -9.63
N VAL A 60 13.60 2.32 -9.15
CA VAL A 60 13.36 2.77 -7.78
C VAL A 60 12.94 1.57 -6.94
N ASP A 61 13.56 1.46 -5.78
CA ASP A 61 13.26 0.41 -4.80
C ASP A 61 12.54 1.04 -3.61
N TRP A 62 11.21 0.90 -3.59
CA TRP A 62 10.36 1.50 -2.57
C TRP A 62 10.57 0.85 -1.19
N THR A 63 11.09 -0.39 -1.12
CA THR A 63 11.27 -1.09 0.16
C THR A 63 12.32 -0.40 1.02
N ARG A 64 13.34 0.22 0.42
CA ARG A 64 14.41 0.90 1.14
C ARG A 64 13.90 1.99 2.09
N GLY A 65 12.86 2.72 1.69
CA GLY A 65 12.27 3.77 2.53
C GLY A 65 11.67 3.20 3.82
N LEU A 66 10.89 2.13 3.70
CA LEU A 66 10.25 1.47 4.84
C LEU A 66 11.23 0.65 5.68
N GLU A 67 12.25 0.03 5.07
CA GLU A 67 13.36 -0.62 5.79
C GLU A 67 14.11 0.37 6.66
N TYR A 68 14.45 1.55 6.10
CA TYR A 68 15.12 2.59 6.84
C TYR A 68 14.24 3.12 7.99
N ALA A 69 12.96 3.40 7.71
CA ALA A 69 12.01 3.87 8.72
C ALA A 69 11.86 2.89 9.89
N GLU A 70 11.79 1.59 9.62
CA GLU A 70 11.79 0.54 10.65
C GLU A 70 13.12 0.53 11.42
N SER A 71 14.27 0.66 10.74
CA SER A 71 15.60 0.66 11.38
C SER A 71 15.84 1.82 12.34
N ILE A 72 15.23 2.98 12.10
CA ILE A 72 15.30 4.14 12.99
C ILE A 72 14.20 4.14 14.06
N GLY A 73 13.35 3.10 14.09
CA GLY A 73 12.33 2.90 15.12
C GLY A 73 11.05 3.71 14.92
N LEU A 74 10.70 4.13 13.70
CA LEU A 74 9.44 4.84 13.44
C LEU A 74 8.20 3.93 13.53
N GLY A 75 8.39 2.61 13.48
CA GLY A 75 7.30 1.63 13.48
C GLY A 75 7.77 0.28 12.98
N THR A 76 6.84 -0.61 12.66
CA THR A 76 7.14 -1.93 12.07
C THR A 76 6.38 -2.16 10.78
N ARG A 77 6.95 -2.97 9.89
CA ARG A 77 6.26 -3.44 8.68
C ARG A 77 5.14 -4.44 8.95
N LYS A 78 5.04 -4.97 10.17
CA LYS A 78 4.00 -5.95 10.53
C LYS A 78 2.70 -5.24 10.84
N TYR A 79 1.62 -5.73 10.25
CA TYR A 79 0.29 -5.22 10.54
C TYR A 79 -0.78 -6.31 10.52
N GLU A 80 -1.91 -5.96 11.11
CA GLU A 80 -3.17 -6.69 11.00
C GLU A 80 -4.23 -5.71 10.49
N LEU A 81 -4.92 -6.09 9.42
CA LEU A 81 -5.96 -5.28 8.82
C LEU A 81 -7.31 -5.58 9.47
N ILE A 82 -7.90 -4.59 10.14
CA ILE A 82 -9.19 -4.71 10.81
C ILE A 82 -10.21 -3.87 10.04
N LYS A 83 -11.28 -4.51 9.57
CA LYS A 83 -12.41 -3.85 8.90
C LYS A 83 -13.42 -3.38 9.94
N ILE A 84 -13.86 -2.14 9.80
CA ILE A 84 -14.91 -1.52 10.64
C ILE A 84 -16.21 -1.46 9.84
#